data_AF-A0AA37XFH1-F1
#
_entry.id   AF-A0AA37XFH1-F1
#
_cell.length_a   1.000
_cell.length_b   1.000
_cell.length_c   1.000
_cell.angle_alpha   90.00
_cell.angle_beta   90.00
_cell.angle_gamma   90.00
#
_symmetry.space_group_name_H-M   'P 1'
#
loop_
_entity.id
_entity.type
_entity.pdbx_description
1 polymer ?
#
loop_
_entity_poly.entity_id
_entity_poly.type
_entity_poly.pdbx_seq_one_letter_code
_entity_poly.pdbx_strand_id
1 'polypeptide(L)'
;MLAFELDGGAAAGQAFVSALQLHSNVANIGDVRSLVIHPASTTHSQLTPVEQLSSGVTPGLVRLAVGLEHVDDILADLELGFAAAAAVSTAAVSASSDEASVPV
;
A
#
# COMPACT_ATOMS: atom_id res chain seq x y z
N MET A 1 -12.57 1.60 -10.54
CA MET A 1 -11.86 1.43 -9.26
C MET A 1 -11.33 0.02 -9.21
N LEU A 2 -10.07 -0.14 -8.83
CA LEU A 2 -9.41 -1.44 -8.71
C LEU A 2 -8.74 -1.54 -7.34
N ALA A 3 -8.50 -2.77 -6.89
CA ALA A 3 -7.76 -3.05 -5.68
C ALA A 3 -6.73 -4.14 -5.97
N PHE A 4 -5.56 -4.02 -5.35
CA PHE A 4 -4.50 -5.01 -5.42
C PHE A 4 -3.80 -5.10 -4.07
N GLU A 5 -3.08 -6.20 -3.87
CA GLU A 5 -2.32 -6.44 -2.66
C GLU A 5 -0.83 -6.37 -2.98
N LEU A 6 -0.07 -5.74 -2.08
CA LEU A 6 1.38 -5.67 -2.14
C LEU A 6 2.03 -6.69 -1.21
N ASP A 7 3.02 -7.41 -1.75
CA ASP A 7 3.93 -8.23 -0.95
C ASP A 7 4.72 -7.34 0.01
N GLY A 8 4.81 -7.74 1.28
CA GLY A 8 5.39 -6.93 2.37
C GLY A 8 4.34 -6.27 3.29
N GLY A 9 3.05 -6.52 3.05
CA GLY A 9 1.97 -6.22 3.99
C GLY A 9 1.81 -4.73 4.32
N ALA A 10 1.47 -4.42 5.57
CA ALA A 10 1.14 -3.06 6.01
C ALA A 10 2.26 -2.04 5.77
N ALA A 11 3.51 -2.45 5.91
CA ALA A 11 4.65 -1.58 5.70
C ALA A 11 4.81 -1.21 4.22
N ALA A 12 4.66 -2.19 3.32
CA ALA A 12 4.69 -1.95 1.88
C ALA A 12 3.49 -1.10 1.41
N GLY A 13 2.28 -1.39 1.91
CA GLY A 13 1.07 -0.63 1.59
C GLY A 13 1.15 0.84 2.01
N GLN A 14 1.67 1.11 3.22
CA GLN A 14 1.88 2.49 3.70
C GLN A 14 2.97 3.20 2.89
N ALA A 15 4.10 2.53 2.64
CA ALA A 15 5.20 3.10 1.86
C ALA A 15 4.78 3.45 0.43
N PHE A 16 4.01 2.57 -0.22
CA PHE A 16 3.45 2.81 -1.55
C PHE A 16 2.62 4.10 -1.54
N VAL A 17 1.62 4.20 -0.68
CA VAL A 17 0.70 5.35 -0.64
C VAL A 17 1.41 6.65 -0.29
N SER A 18 2.39 6.61 0.62
CA SER A 18 3.15 7.81 1.04
C SER A 18 4.14 8.32 -0.02
N ALA A 19 4.57 7.48 -0.97
CA ALA A 19 5.54 7.85 -1.99
C ALA A 19 4.89 8.51 -3.22
N LEU A 20 3.59 8.32 -3.42
CA LEU A 20 2.85 8.90 -4.53
C LEU A 20 2.77 10.43 -4.37
N GLN A 21 2.93 11.13 -5.49
CA GLN A 21 2.93 12.58 -5.60
C GLN A 21 1.74 13.10 -6.41
N LEU A 22 1.20 12.28 -7.34
CA LEU A 22 0.03 12.61 -8.14
C LEU A 22 -1.26 12.06 -7.49
N HIS A 23 -1.26 10.80 -7.07
CA HIS A 23 -2.44 10.22 -6.42
C HIS A 23 -2.67 10.83 -5.03
N SER A 24 -3.88 11.34 -4.79
CA SER A 24 -4.25 11.91 -3.50
C SER A 24 -4.77 10.83 -2.54
N ASN A 25 -4.26 10.81 -1.31
CA ASN A 25 -4.75 9.91 -0.26
C ASN A 25 -6.04 10.43 0.39
N VAL A 26 -7.17 10.16 -0.27
CA VAL A 26 -8.50 10.61 0.17
C VAL A 26 -9.52 9.49 -0.07
N ALA A 27 -10.39 9.27 0.91
CA ALA A 27 -11.44 8.25 0.86
C ALA A 27 -12.67 8.70 0.04
N ASN A 28 -12.47 9.04 -1.24
CA ASN A 28 -13.51 9.40 -2.20
C ASN A 28 -13.58 8.40 -3.36
N ILE A 29 -14.68 8.42 -4.13
CA ILE A 29 -14.87 7.61 -5.34
C ILE A 29 -15.44 8.50 -6.45
N GLY A 30 -14.90 8.40 -7.67
CA GLY A 30 -15.43 9.10 -8.85
C GLY A 30 -15.01 10.57 -8.98
N ASP A 31 -13.89 10.96 -8.37
CA ASP A 31 -13.26 12.27 -8.58
C ASP A 31 -12.56 12.29 -9.96
N VAL A 32 -12.35 13.49 -10.52
CA VAL A 32 -11.55 13.68 -11.73
C VAL A 32 -10.06 13.45 -11.47
N ARG A 33 -9.65 13.58 -10.21
CA ARG A 33 -8.28 13.30 -9.74
C ARG A 33 -8.10 11.83 -9.41
N SER A 34 -6.89 11.35 -9.63
CA SER A 34 -6.44 10.03 -9.20
C SER A 34 -6.33 9.97 -7.68
N LEU A 35 -6.93 8.93 -7.09
CA LEU A 35 -7.01 8.71 -5.65
C LEU A 35 -6.45 7.35 -5.28
N VAL A 36 -5.88 7.28 -4.09
CA VAL A 36 -5.30 6.06 -3.53
C VAL A 36 -5.64 5.96 -2.05
N ILE A 37 -5.92 4.76 -1.54
CA ILE A 37 -5.99 4.52 -0.10
C ILE A 37 -5.38 3.17 0.26
N HIS A 38 -4.78 3.10 1.44
CA HIS A 38 -4.42 1.86 2.11
C HIS A 38 -5.45 1.61 3.23
N PRO A 39 -6.48 0.75 3.03
CA PRO A 39 -7.63 0.68 3.91
C PRO A 39 -7.27 0.32 5.36
N ALA A 40 -6.31 -0.58 5.56
CA ALA A 40 -5.88 -1.04 6.88
C ALA A 40 -5.34 0.10 7.77
N SER A 41 -4.72 1.14 7.20
CA SER A 41 -4.23 2.32 7.96
C SER A 41 -5.12 3.55 7.82
N THR A 42 -6.24 3.47 7.10
CA THR A 42 -7.12 4.62 6.85
C THR A 42 -8.57 4.27 7.21
N THR A 43 -9.39 3.90 6.23
CA THR A 43 -10.83 3.68 6.39
C THR A 43 -11.21 2.57 7.37
N HIS A 44 -10.32 1.60 7.60
CA HIS A 44 -10.54 0.45 8.50
C HIS A 44 -9.57 0.45 9.69
N SER A 45 -8.88 1.56 9.96
CA SER A 45 -7.85 1.65 11.01
C SER A 45 -8.39 1.43 12.43
N GLN A 46 -9.69 1.61 12.64
CA GLN A 46 -10.35 1.40 13.93
C GLN A 46 -10.70 -0.06 14.20
N LEU A 47 -10.60 -0.94 13.20
CA LEU A 47 -10.84 -2.37 13.35
C LEU A 47 -9.56 -3.07 13.81
N THR A 48 -9.71 -4.14 14.59
CA THR A 48 -8.60 -5.03 14.91
C THR A 48 -8.08 -5.74 13.65
N PRO A 49 -6.83 -6.24 13.62
CA PRO A 49 -6.30 -6.97 12.46
C PRO A 49 -7.18 -8.16 12.02
N VAL A 50 -7.80 -8.86 12.97
CA VAL A 50 -8.71 -9.98 12.69
C VAL A 50 -10.00 -9.50 12.03
N GLU A 51 -10.57 -8.38 12.50
CA GLU A 51 -11.77 -7.79 11.90
C GLU A 51 -11.49 -7.19 10.51
N GLN A 52 -10.31 -6.59 10.31
CA GLN A 52 -9.86 -6.14 8.99
C GLN A 52 -9.82 -7.31 8.01
N LEU A 53 -9.13 -8.40 8.37
CA LEU A 53 -9.06 -9.61 7.55
C LEU A 53 -10.45 -10.21 7.28
N SER A 54 -11.31 -10.26 8.30
CA SER A 54 -12.67 -10.79 8.18
C SER A 54 -13.57 -9.94 7.26
N SER A 55 -13.26 -8.66 7.08
CA SER A 55 -13.92 -7.75 6.15
C SER A 55 -13.28 -7.72 4.75
N GLY A 56 -12.26 -8.56 4.51
CA GLY A 56 -11.55 -8.63 3.24
C GLY A 56 -10.47 -7.55 3.07
N VAL A 57 -10.09 -6.86 4.16
CA VAL A 57 -8.97 -5.91 4.17
C VAL A 57 -7.70 -6.63 4.61
N THR A 58 -6.86 -6.95 3.64
CA THR A 58 -5.53 -7.49 3.92
C THR A 58 -4.55 -6.37 4.28
N PRO A 59 -3.48 -6.67 5.05
CA PRO A 59 -2.51 -5.67 5.45
C PRO A 59 -1.81 -4.99 4.27
N GLY A 60 -1.67 -5.63 3.11
CA GLY A 60 -1.05 -5.05 1.92
C GLY A 60 -2.04 -4.41 0.94
N LEU A 61 -3.33 -4.35 1.28
CA LEU A 61 -4.37 -3.94 0.34
C LEU A 61 -4.25 -2.45 -0.01
N VAL A 62 -4.18 -2.15 -1.31
CA VAL A 62 -4.25 -0.81 -1.87
C VAL A 62 -5.49 -0.71 -2.76
N ARG A 63 -6.23 0.38 -2.63
CA ARG A 63 -7.33 0.71 -3.53
C ARG A 63 -6.96 1.93 -4.37
N LEU A 64 -7.12 1.79 -5.68
CA LEU A 64 -6.78 2.81 -6.66
C LEU A 64 -8.04 3.23 -7.43
N ALA A 65 -8.28 4.53 -7.48
CA ALA A 65 -9.23 5.15 -8.39
C ALA A 65 -8.44 6.04 -9.35
N VAL A 66 -8.30 5.59 -10.59
CA VAL A 66 -7.60 6.32 -11.63
C VAL A 66 -8.49 7.45 -12.14
N GLY A 67 -7.96 8.67 -12.13
CA GLY A 67 -8.60 9.89 -12.61
C GLY A 67 -8.43 10.07 -14.12
N LEU A 68 -8.41 11.33 -14.55
CA LEU A 68 -8.35 11.75 -15.96
C LEU A 68 -7.00 12.38 -16.33
N GLU A 69 -5.97 12.22 -15.50
CA GLU A 69 -4.61 12.68 -15.77
C GLU A 69 -3.99 11.95 -16.97
N HIS A 70 -2.85 12.47 -17.46
CA HIS A 70 -2.13 11.81 -18.54
C HIS A 70 -1.60 10.45 -18.09
N VAL A 71 -1.72 9.44 -18.96
CA VAL A 71 -1.34 8.06 -18.62
C VAL A 71 0.13 7.94 -18.20
N ASP A 72 1.02 8.70 -18.84
CA ASP A 72 2.45 8.68 -18.53
C ASP A 72 2.74 9.23 -17.12
N ASP A 73 2.00 10.25 -16.68
CA ASP A 73 2.15 10.83 -15.35
C ASP A 73 1.63 9.85 -14.28
N ILE A 74 0.52 9.16 -14.57
CA ILE A 74 -0.03 8.11 -13.70
C ILE A 74 0.97 6.97 -13.55
N LEU A 75 1.57 6.50 -14.65
CA LEU A 75 2.55 5.42 -14.62
C LEU A 75 3.82 5.83 -13.86
N ALA A 76 4.35 7.02 -14.13
CA ALA A 76 5.51 7.55 -13.42
C ALA A 76 5.26 7.67 -11.92
N ASP A 77 4.05 8.08 -11.51
CA ASP A 77 3.69 8.14 -10.10
C ASP A 77 3.64 6.74 -9.46
N LEU A 78 3.02 5.77 -10.14
CA LEU A 78 2.96 4.39 -9.65
C LEU A 78 4.35 3.75 -9.52
N GLU A 79 5.30 4.08 -10.40
CA GLU A 79 6.70 3.64 -10.31
C GLU A 79 7.34 4.08 -8.98
N LEU A 80 7.09 5.32 -8.53
CA LEU A 80 7.55 5.81 -7.23
C LEU A 80 6.99 4.96 -6.08
N GLY A 81 5.69 4.68 -6.13
CA GLY A 81 5.00 3.84 -5.15
C GLY A 81 5.59 2.44 -5.06
N PHE A 82 5.77 1.77 -6.22
CA PHE A 82 6.32 0.41 -6.25
C PHE A 82 7.79 0.36 -5.81
N ALA A 83 8.60 1.35 -6.18
CA ALA A 83 9.98 1.44 -5.73
C ALA A 83 10.07 1.57 -4.18
N ALA A 84 9.21 2.42 -3.58
CA ALA A 84 9.15 2.58 -2.14
C ALA A 84 8.70 1.29 -1.42
N ALA A 85 7.66 0.62 -1.95
CA ALA A 85 7.19 -0.65 -1.41
C ALA A 85 8.28 -1.73 -1.46
N ALA A 86 9.00 -1.84 -2.58
CA ALA A 86 10.09 -2.80 -2.75
C ALA A 86 11.26 -2.55 -1.79
N ALA A 87 11.62 -1.28 -1.55
CA ALA A 87 12.68 -0.92 -0.61
C ALA A 87 12.37 -1.38 0.82
N VAL A 88 11.11 -1.22 1.26
CA VAL A 88 10.67 -1.63 2.60
C VAL A 88 10.52 -3.15 2.72
N SER A 89 10.01 -3.82 1.67
CA SER A 89 9.88 -5.28 1.65
C SER A 89 11.24 -5.98 1.69
N THR A 90 12.24 -5.45 0.96
CA THR A 90 13.62 -5.98 0.98
C THR A 90 14.27 -5.83 2.36
N ALA A 91 14.06 -4.70 3.02
CA ALA A 91 14.58 -4.48 4.38
C ALA A 91 13.98 -5.47 5.40
N ALA A 92 12.68 -5.75 5.30
CA ALA A 92 12.01 -6.71 6.17
C ALA A 92 12.51 -8.16 5.98
N VAL A 93 12.84 -8.56 4.74
CA VAL A 93 13.42 -9.88 4.44
C VAL A 93 14.84 -10.00 4.98
N SER A 94 15.65 -8.93 4.94
CA SER A 94 17.01 -8.97 5.49
C SER A 94 17.05 -9.07 7.03
N ALA A 95 16.05 -8.51 7.71
CA ALA A 95 15.96 -8.52 9.18
C ALA A 95 15.50 -9.86 9.76
N SER A 96 14.74 -10.67 9.02
CA SER A 96 14.27 -11.99 9.49
C SER A 96 15.32 -13.10 9.38
N SER A 97 16.43 -12.86 8.66
CA SER A 97 17.53 -13.82 8.50
C SER A 97 18.52 -13.87 9.68
N ASP A 98 18.44 -12.96 10.66
CA ASP A 98 19.43 -12.83 11.75
C ASP A 98 19.00 -13.53 13.07
N GLU A 99 17.79 -14.12 13.13
CA GLU A 99 17.26 -14.75 14.36
C GLU A 99 17.41 -16.29 14.43
N ALA A 100 18.15 -16.90 13.50
CA ALA A 100 18.30 -18.37 13.40
C ALA A 100 19.60 -18.93 13.99
N SER A 101 20.26 -18.23 14.92
CA SER A 101 21.46 -18.76 15.62
C SER A 101 21.52 -18.31 17.07
N VAL A 102 20.67 -18.90 17.91
CA VAL A 102 20.96 -19.06 19.34
C VAL A 102 21.05 -20.55 19.62
N PRO A 103 22.26 -21.12 19.79
CA PRO A 103 22.39 -22.50 20.22
C PRO A 103 22.07 -22.62 21.71
N VAL A 104 21.35 -23.70 22.05
CA VAL A 104 21.03 -24.14 23.42
C VAL A 104 22.28 -24.66 24.12
#